data_AF-A0A2N0U2W6-F1
#
_entry.id   AF-A0A2N0U2W6-F1
#
_cell.length_a   1.000
_cell.length_b   1.000
_cell.length_c   1.000
_cell.angle_alpha   90.00
_cell.angle_beta   90.00
_cell.angle_gamma   90.00
#
_symmetry.space_group_name_H-M   'P 1'
#
loop_
_entity.id
_entity.type
_entity.pdbx_description
1 polymer ?
#
loop_
_entity_poly.entity_id
_entity_poly.type
_entity_poly.pdbx_seq_one_letter_code
_entity_poly.pdbx_strand_id
1 'polypeptide(L)'
;MTIEERKSYFVELGKFLSLFGDKTNNSVKITPRNERFFNELNDKIEQSIHYNGWFTRENVIFSLQQWSKTLTTSNLDTWLKPYEFNQDEQKTVAIVMAGNIPLVGFHDFLSVLISGHKVLVKQSSNDKQLLPVIAGFLMEIAPEFENRIKFTEDRLSDFDAVIATGSNNTARYFEYYFKGKPSIIRKNRNSVAILTGKESKEELEALGEDIFRYFGLGCRNVSKLYVPKEYDFDNFFKAIYPWNTLLNSAKYANNYDYNKAVYLMSEFKLLENGFLILKKDESFGSPIATLFYEEYEDEKNLQEKLQQNKENLQCVVGREAEVDFGQTQQPKLWDYADGVDTLKFLEEL
;
A
#
# COMPACT_ATOMS: atom_id res chain seq x y z
N MET A 1 19.86 -21.07 5.99
CA MET A 1 19.53 -20.21 4.85
C MET A 1 20.42 -18.98 4.83
N THR A 2 21.23 -18.85 3.80
CA THR A 2 22.02 -17.66 3.45
C THR A 2 21.10 -16.56 2.87
N ILE A 3 21.60 -15.33 2.73
CA ILE A 3 20.86 -14.25 2.05
C ILE A 3 20.59 -14.57 0.58
N GLU A 4 21.52 -15.22 -0.12
CA GLU A 4 21.37 -15.62 -1.52
C GLU A 4 20.25 -16.64 -1.71
N GLU A 5 20.15 -17.63 -0.83
CA GLU A 5 19.04 -18.59 -0.84
C GLU A 5 17.70 -17.87 -0.66
N ARG A 6 17.59 -17.00 0.35
CA ARG A 6 16.36 -16.23 0.62
C ARG A 6 15.97 -15.37 -0.58
N LYS A 7 16.92 -14.64 -1.18
CA LYS A 7 16.67 -13.87 -2.41
C LYS A 7 16.13 -14.76 -3.52
N SER A 8 16.75 -15.92 -3.74
CA SER A 8 16.33 -16.82 -4.82
C SER A 8 14.90 -17.33 -4.65
N TYR A 9 14.46 -17.64 -3.42
CA TYR A 9 13.07 -18.02 -3.13
C TYR A 9 12.09 -16.88 -3.36
N PHE A 10 12.42 -15.65 -2.98
CA PHE A 10 11.56 -14.49 -3.25
C PHE A 10 11.48 -14.15 -4.75
N VAL A 11 12.55 -14.39 -5.52
CA VAL A 11 12.50 -14.30 -6.99
C VAL A 11 11.59 -15.37 -7.58
N GLU A 12 11.61 -16.60 -7.05
CA GLU A 12 10.68 -17.66 -7.47
C GLU A 12 9.23 -17.30 -7.13
N LEU A 13 8.98 -16.71 -5.96
CA LEU A 13 7.68 -16.15 -5.62
C LEU A 13 7.26 -15.06 -6.61
N GLY A 14 8.14 -14.13 -6.96
CA GLY A 14 7.87 -13.09 -7.96
C GLY A 14 7.45 -13.67 -9.32
N LYS A 15 8.08 -14.77 -9.75
CA LYS A 15 7.69 -15.52 -10.95
C LYS A 15 6.33 -16.19 -10.79
N PHE A 16 6.04 -16.80 -9.65
CA PHE A 16 4.73 -17.39 -9.37
C PHE A 16 3.62 -16.35 -9.42
N LEU A 17 3.82 -15.19 -8.78
CA LEU A 17 2.86 -14.08 -8.80
C LEU A 17 2.63 -13.50 -10.21
N SER A 18 3.58 -13.64 -11.14
CA SER A 18 3.41 -13.21 -12.54
C SER A 18 2.37 -14.01 -13.32
N LEU A 19 1.91 -15.15 -12.78
CA LEU A 19 0.86 -15.97 -13.40
C LEU A 19 -0.52 -15.31 -13.33
N PHE A 20 -0.68 -14.26 -12.52
CA PHE A 20 -1.98 -13.63 -12.26
C PHE A 20 -2.18 -12.37 -13.14
N GLY A 21 -3.28 -12.35 -13.89
CA GLY A 21 -3.76 -11.23 -14.73
C GLY A 21 -3.68 -11.46 -16.25
N ASP A 22 -4.18 -10.49 -17.02
CA ASP A 22 -4.55 -10.66 -18.44
C ASP A 22 -3.38 -10.87 -19.42
N LYS A 23 -2.16 -10.58 -18.96
CA LYS A 23 -0.93 -10.97 -19.64
C LYS A 23 -0.31 -12.08 -18.83
N THR A 24 -0.86 -13.29 -18.91
CA THR A 24 -0.10 -14.49 -18.49
C THR A 24 1.23 -14.40 -19.21
N ASN A 25 2.31 -14.20 -18.45
CA ASN A 25 3.63 -14.20 -19.04
C ASN A 25 3.85 -15.62 -19.54
N ASN A 26 3.59 -15.88 -20.82
CA ASN A 26 3.63 -17.20 -21.47
C ASN A 26 5.03 -17.86 -21.37
N SER A 27 6.00 -17.17 -20.77
CA SER A 27 7.32 -17.67 -20.42
C SER A 27 7.37 -18.51 -19.14
N VAL A 28 6.39 -18.42 -18.23
CA VAL A 28 6.36 -19.21 -17.00
C VAL A 28 5.60 -20.51 -17.25
N LYS A 29 6.32 -21.63 -17.32
CA LYS A 29 5.70 -22.95 -17.36
C LYS A 29 5.00 -23.22 -16.03
N ILE A 30 3.69 -23.46 -16.07
CA ILE A 30 2.96 -23.98 -14.92
C ILE A 30 3.47 -25.40 -14.68
N THR A 31 4.18 -25.60 -13.56
CA THR A 31 4.53 -26.92 -13.06
C THR A 31 3.33 -27.49 -12.28
N PRO A 32 3.20 -28.82 -12.12
CA PRO A 32 2.13 -29.39 -11.29
C PRO A 32 2.09 -28.81 -9.86
N ARG A 33 3.27 -28.45 -9.32
CA ARG A 33 3.41 -27.76 -8.04
C ARG A 33 2.80 -26.35 -8.07
N ASN A 34 3.11 -25.57 -9.11
CA ASN A 34 2.57 -24.22 -9.27
C ASN A 34 1.06 -24.25 -9.53
N GLU A 35 0.55 -25.30 -10.17
CA GLU A 35 -0.89 -25.45 -10.47
C GLU A 35 -1.73 -25.52 -9.19
N ARG A 36 -1.30 -26.30 -8.18
CA ARG A 36 -2.00 -26.39 -6.89
C ARG A 36 -2.14 -25.02 -6.24
N PHE A 37 -1.03 -24.31 -6.03
CA PHE A 37 -1.03 -23.00 -5.37
C PHE A 37 -1.71 -21.92 -6.23
N PHE A 38 -1.64 -22.03 -7.56
CA PHE A 38 -2.33 -21.13 -8.47
C PHE A 38 -3.85 -21.25 -8.33
N ASN A 39 -4.37 -22.48 -8.31
CA ASN A 39 -5.79 -22.73 -8.11
C ASN A 39 -6.24 -22.28 -6.71
N GLU A 40 -5.48 -22.64 -5.68
CA GLU A 40 -5.77 -22.24 -4.30
C GLU A 40 -5.78 -20.72 -4.12
N LEU A 41 -4.78 -20.01 -4.68
CA LEU A 41 -4.74 -18.55 -4.60
C LEU A 41 -5.87 -17.91 -5.40
N ASN A 42 -6.25 -18.43 -6.58
CA ASN A 42 -7.42 -17.95 -7.31
C ASN A 42 -8.71 -18.08 -6.50
N ASP A 43 -8.92 -19.22 -5.84
CA ASP A 43 -10.08 -19.41 -4.95
C ASP A 43 -10.04 -18.43 -3.78
N LYS A 44 -8.86 -18.17 -3.21
CA LYS A 44 -8.68 -17.19 -2.13
C LYS A 44 -8.84 -15.73 -2.57
N ILE A 45 -8.56 -15.41 -3.83
CA ILE A 45 -8.88 -14.10 -4.41
C ILE A 45 -10.39 -13.90 -4.40
N GLU A 46 -11.16 -14.86 -4.91
CA GLU A 46 -12.64 -14.78 -4.91
C GLU A 46 -13.20 -14.71 -3.48
N GLN A 47 -12.70 -15.53 -2.57
CA GLN A 47 -13.11 -15.46 -1.16
C GLN A 47 -12.79 -14.10 -0.54
N SER A 48 -11.62 -13.51 -0.81
CA SER A 48 -11.22 -12.22 -0.24
C SER A 48 -12.20 -11.09 -0.55
N ILE A 49 -12.82 -11.11 -1.74
CA ILE A 49 -13.83 -10.14 -2.18
C ILE A 49 -15.12 -10.27 -1.34
N HIS A 50 -15.51 -11.50 -0.98
CA HIS A 50 -16.66 -11.73 -0.10
C HIS A 50 -16.39 -11.29 1.34
N TYR A 51 -15.19 -11.52 1.86
CA TYR A 51 -14.81 -11.12 3.23
C TYR A 51 -14.63 -9.61 3.36
N ASN A 52 -14.13 -8.95 2.32
CA ASN A 52 -13.92 -7.51 2.30
C ASN A 52 -14.51 -6.91 1.03
N GLY A 53 -15.73 -6.36 1.13
CA GLY A 53 -16.41 -5.75 -0.02
C GLY A 53 -15.75 -4.49 -0.60
N TRP A 54 -14.54 -4.11 -0.18
CA TRP A 54 -13.70 -3.13 -0.88
C TRP A 54 -12.69 -3.79 -1.83
N PHE A 55 -12.44 -5.09 -1.67
CA PHE A 55 -11.57 -5.82 -2.56
C PHE A 55 -12.32 -6.11 -3.84
N THR A 56 -11.63 -5.96 -4.95
CA THR A 56 -12.07 -6.40 -6.27
C THR A 56 -11.00 -7.32 -6.83
N ARG A 57 -11.38 -8.24 -7.71
CA ARG A 57 -10.42 -9.10 -8.38
C ARG A 57 -9.32 -8.27 -9.05
N GLU A 58 -9.70 -7.19 -9.72
CA GLU A 58 -8.77 -6.25 -10.35
C GLU A 58 -7.72 -5.71 -9.37
N ASN A 59 -8.14 -5.19 -8.22
CA ASN A 59 -7.23 -4.62 -7.23
C ASN A 59 -6.30 -5.68 -6.61
N VAL A 60 -6.81 -6.89 -6.36
CA VAL A 60 -5.98 -7.98 -5.85
C VAL A 60 -4.95 -8.41 -6.89
N ILE A 61 -5.37 -8.62 -8.14
CA ILE A 61 -4.47 -8.97 -9.25
C ILE A 61 -3.42 -7.89 -9.47
N PHE A 62 -3.81 -6.61 -9.43
CA PHE A 62 -2.87 -5.49 -9.51
C PHE A 62 -1.80 -5.59 -8.41
N SER A 63 -2.19 -5.82 -7.15
CA SER A 63 -1.24 -5.99 -6.03
C SER A 63 -0.26 -7.15 -6.28
N LEU A 64 -0.74 -8.32 -6.73
CA LEU A 64 0.12 -9.47 -7.06
C LEU A 64 1.10 -9.15 -8.19
N GLN A 65 0.64 -8.43 -9.22
CA GLN A 65 1.49 -8.01 -10.34
C GLN A 65 2.56 -7.01 -9.92
N GLN A 66 2.26 -6.06 -9.03
CA GLN A 66 3.27 -5.15 -8.50
C GLN A 66 4.34 -5.89 -7.69
N TRP A 67 3.94 -6.85 -6.87
CA TRP A 67 4.90 -7.72 -6.17
C TRP A 67 5.73 -8.55 -7.15
N SER A 68 5.13 -9.09 -8.19
CA SER A 68 5.85 -9.82 -9.24
C SER A 68 6.95 -8.97 -9.91
N LYS A 69 6.62 -7.73 -10.31
CA LYS A 69 7.58 -6.79 -10.92
C LYS A 69 8.71 -6.39 -9.96
N THR A 70 8.39 -6.36 -8.67
CA THR A 70 9.30 -5.90 -7.63
C THR A 70 10.25 -7.00 -7.15
N LEU A 71 9.79 -8.24 -7.06
CA LEU A 71 10.54 -9.41 -6.62
C LEU A 71 11.43 -9.99 -7.73
N THR A 72 12.40 -9.20 -8.18
CA THR A 72 13.40 -9.60 -9.17
C THR A 72 14.80 -9.57 -8.56
N THR A 73 15.74 -10.31 -9.16
CA THR A 73 17.14 -10.35 -8.71
C THR A 73 17.73 -8.94 -8.62
N SER A 74 17.59 -8.14 -9.67
CA SER A 74 18.14 -6.78 -9.70
C SER A 74 17.58 -5.87 -8.61
N ASN A 75 16.27 -5.96 -8.34
CA ASN A 75 15.64 -5.13 -7.32
C ASN A 75 16.03 -5.57 -5.91
N LEU A 76 16.07 -6.88 -5.65
CA LEU A 76 16.49 -7.41 -4.35
C LEU A 76 17.97 -7.12 -4.08
N ASP A 77 18.84 -7.26 -5.08
CA ASP A 77 20.26 -6.92 -4.95
C ASP A 77 20.45 -5.42 -4.67
N THR A 78 19.70 -4.56 -5.37
CA THR A 78 19.73 -3.11 -5.13
C THR A 78 19.24 -2.77 -3.73
N TRP A 79 18.12 -3.36 -3.32
CA TRP A 79 17.50 -3.13 -2.02
C TRP A 79 18.41 -3.57 -0.88
N LEU A 80 19.02 -4.74 -0.98
CA LEU A 80 19.76 -5.37 0.11
C LEU A 80 21.23 -4.94 0.20
N LYS A 81 21.79 -4.35 -0.86
CA LYS A 81 23.19 -3.89 -0.92
C LYS A 81 23.67 -3.07 0.28
N PRO A 82 22.86 -2.18 0.91
CA PRO A 82 23.31 -1.36 2.03
C PRO A 82 23.42 -2.09 3.38
N TYR A 83 22.96 -3.34 3.48
CA TYR A 83 22.77 -4.02 4.77
C TYR A 83 23.66 -5.27 4.90
N GLU A 84 24.09 -5.53 6.14
CA GLU A 84 24.87 -6.69 6.56
C GLU A 84 24.13 -7.42 7.70
N PHE A 85 23.32 -8.41 7.36
CA PHE A 85 22.56 -9.16 8.37
C PHE A 85 23.42 -10.20 9.09
N ASN A 86 23.45 -10.12 10.43
CA ASN A 86 24.03 -11.14 11.27
C ASN A 86 23.21 -12.45 11.18
N GLN A 87 23.85 -13.54 10.78
CA GLN A 87 23.18 -14.84 10.62
C GLN A 87 23.07 -15.65 11.92
N ASP A 88 23.78 -15.25 12.97
CA ASP A 88 23.95 -16.05 14.19
C ASP A 88 22.81 -15.83 15.21
N GLU A 89 22.07 -14.72 15.14
CA GLU A 89 20.95 -14.42 16.05
C GLU A 89 19.62 -14.24 15.33
N GLN A 90 18.78 -15.28 15.37
CA GLN A 90 17.41 -15.19 14.86
C GLN A 90 16.45 -14.71 15.95
N LYS A 91 15.91 -13.50 15.77
CA LYS A 91 14.80 -12.98 16.58
C LYS A 91 13.44 -13.35 15.99
N THR A 92 12.40 -13.33 16.83
CA THR A 92 11.00 -13.40 16.41
C THR A 92 10.42 -11.98 16.35
N VAL A 93 10.06 -11.53 15.15
CA VAL A 93 9.44 -10.23 14.92
C VAL A 93 7.95 -10.40 14.71
N ALA A 94 7.15 -9.81 15.59
CA ALA A 94 5.71 -9.79 15.44
C ALA A 94 5.27 -8.74 14.42
N ILE A 95 4.30 -9.05 13.57
CA ILE A 95 3.72 -8.09 12.63
C ILE A 95 2.22 -8.01 12.84
N VAL A 96 1.71 -6.81 13.12
CA VAL A 96 0.26 -6.52 13.11
C VAL A 96 -0.09 -5.81 11.81
N MET A 97 -0.82 -6.51 10.93
CA MET A 97 -1.13 -6.02 9.59
C MET A 97 -2.49 -5.34 9.51
N ALA A 98 -2.54 -4.21 8.80
CA ALA A 98 -3.79 -3.61 8.35
C ALA A 98 -4.46 -4.48 7.26
N GLY A 99 -5.69 -4.14 6.89
CA GLY A 99 -6.46 -4.87 5.85
C GLY A 99 -7.34 -3.96 5.02
N ASN A 100 -6.90 -2.72 4.80
CA ASN A 100 -7.58 -1.72 3.99
C ASN A 100 -7.38 -1.96 2.48
N ILE A 101 -6.21 -2.45 2.06
CA ILE A 101 -5.90 -2.84 0.68
C ILE A 101 -5.25 -4.23 0.64
N PRO A 102 -5.30 -4.96 -0.49
CA PRO A 102 -4.77 -6.32 -0.59
C PRO A 102 -3.26 -6.38 -0.33
N LEU A 103 -2.83 -7.24 0.60
CA LEU A 103 -1.42 -7.51 0.92
C LEU A 103 -0.65 -6.29 1.44
N VAL A 104 -1.33 -5.36 2.12
CA VAL A 104 -0.71 -4.12 2.63
C VAL A 104 0.48 -4.35 3.55
N GLY A 105 0.46 -5.43 4.36
CA GLY A 105 1.54 -5.80 5.27
C GLY A 105 2.65 -6.65 4.65
N PHE A 106 2.60 -6.92 3.33
CA PHE A 106 3.53 -7.86 2.71
C PHE A 106 4.98 -7.37 2.70
N HIS A 107 5.21 -6.06 2.61
CA HIS A 107 6.57 -5.51 2.67
C HIS A 107 7.27 -5.81 4.00
N ASP A 108 6.56 -5.68 5.13
CA ASP A 108 7.11 -6.02 6.45
C ASP A 108 7.38 -7.52 6.58
N PHE A 109 6.46 -8.36 6.09
CA PHE A 109 6.62 -9.80 6.06
C PHE A 109 7.87 -10.22 5.27
N LEU A 110 8.02 -9.67 4.07
CA LEU A 110 9.20 -9.85 3.22
C LEU A 110 10.46 -9.39 3.94
N SER A 111 10.44 -8.19 4.53
CA SER A 111 11.57 -7.57 5.22
C SER A 111 12.09 -8.44 6.38
N VAL A 112 11.19 -8.94 7.22
CA VAL A 112 11.56 -9.83 8.35
C VAL A 112 12.18 -11.13 7.86
N LEU A 113 11.61 -11.75 6.82
CA LEU A 113 12.12 -13.00 6.30
C LEU A 113 13.44 -12.83 5.57
N ILE A 114 13.60 -11.80 4.74
CA ILE A 114 14.81 -11.55 3.95
C ILE A 114 16.01 -11.19 4.84
N SER A 115 15.79 -10.48 5.96
CA SER A 115 16.83 -10.21 6.96
C SER A 115 17.25 -11.47 7.72
N GLY A 116 16.43 -12.52 7.69
CA GLY A 116 16.75 -13.83 8.24
C GLY A 116 16.09 -14.16 9.58
N HIS A 117 15.24 -13.27 10.08
CA HIS A 117 14.47 -13.48 11.31
C HIS A 117 13.23 -14.37 11.09
N LYS A 118 12.52 -14.63 12.19
CA LYS A 118 11.23 -15.32 12.21
C LYS A 118 10.11 -14.29 12.29
N VAL A 119 9.01 -14.55 11.60
CA VAL A 119 7.83 -13.69 11.58
C VAL A 119 6.67 -14.33 12.33
N LEU A 120 6.08 -13.57 13.26
CA LEU A 120 4.81 -13.88 13.93
C LEU A 120 3.73 -12.92 13.43
N VAL A 121 2.91 -13.37 12.50
CA VAL A 121 1.92 -12.53 11.81
C VAL A 121 0.56 -12.58 12.51
N LYS A 122 0.02 -11.41 12.83
CA LYS A 122 -1.39 -11.19 13.16
C LYS A 122 -2.05 -10.35 12.07
N GLN A 123 -2.86 -11.01 11.23
CA GLN A 123 -3.55 -10.36 10.11
C GLN A 123 -4.82 -9.65 10.56
N SER A 124 -5.19 -8.59 9.84
CA SER A 124 -6.56 -8.06 9.88
C SER A 124 -7.54 -9.12 9.38
N SER A 125 -8.70 -9.23 10.00
CA SER A 125 -9.79 -10.09 9.53
C SER A 125 -10.25 -9.73 8.11
N ASN A 126 -10.03 -8.49 7.69
CA ASN A 126 -10.39 -7.97 6.37
C ASN A 126 -9.40 -8.36 5.26
N ASP A 127 -8.23 -8.92 5.61
CA ASP A 127 -7.22 -9.37 4.63
C ASP A 127 -6.43 -10.58 5.17
N LYS A 128 -7.15 -11.68 5.44
CA LYS A 128 -6.57 -12.93 5.96
C LYS A 128 -6.58 -14.11 4.99
N GLN A 129 -7.01 -13.89 3.75
CA GLN A 129 -7.18 -14.98 2.76
C GLN A 129 -5.94 -15.20 1.88
N LEU A 130 -5.23 -14.13 1.52
CA LEU A 130 -4.21 -14.16 0.46
C LEU A 130 -2.83 -14.59 0.97
N LEU A 131 -2.33 -13.92 2.02
CA LEU A 131 -0.98 -14.15 2.53
C LEU A 131 -0.70 -15.59 2.99
N PRO A 132 -1.63 -16.34 3.60
CA PRO A 132 -1.39 -17.73 3.98
C PRO A 132 -1.04 -18.63 2.79
N VAL A 133 -1.66 -18.43 1.62
CA VAL A 133 -1.35 -19.21 0.41
C VAL A 133 0.04 -18.88 -0.12
N ILE A 134 0.41 -17.59 -0.11
CA ILE A 134 1.74 -17.12 -0.50
C ILE A 134 2.82 -17.67 0.43
N ALA A 135 2.56 -17.66 1.75
CA ALA A 135 3.44 -18.26 2.74
C ALA A 135 3.56 -19.78 2.55
N GLY A 136 2.45 -20.46 2.25
CA GLY A 136 2.46 -21.90 1.91
C GLY A 136 3.31 -22.21 0.67
N PHE A 137 3.24 -21.37 -0.36
CA PHE A 137 4.11 -21.50 -1.53
C PHE A 137 5.59 -21.36 -1.16
N LEU A 138 5.94 -20.37 -0.32
CA LEU A 138 7.30 -20.18 0.17
C LEU A 138 7.79 -21.41 0.97
N MET A 139 6.96 -21.95 1.86
CA MET A 139 7.28 -23.16 2.64
C MET A 139 7.47 -24.39 1.74
N GLU A 140 6.71 -24.51 0.65
CA GLU A 140 6.86 -25.61 -0.31
C GLU A 140 8.19 -25.55 -1.07
N ILE A 141 8.63 -24.35 -1.49
CA ILE A 141 9.91 -24.19 -2.21
C ILE A 141 11.13 -24.16 -1.27
N ALA A 142 10.91 -23.83 0.02
CA ALA A 142 11.93 -23.75 1.06
C ALA A 142 11.33 -24.15 2.43
N PRO A 143 11.36 -25.47 2.77
CA PRO A 143 10.78 -26.00 4.01
C PRO A 143 11.29 -25.35 5.30
N GLU A 144 12.47 -24.74 5.29
CA GLU A 144 13.02 -23.98 6.41
C GLU A 144 12.12 -22.81 6.83
N PHE A 145 11.26 -22.29 5.95
CA PHE A 145 10.30 -21.25 6.30
C PHE A 145 9.16 -21.73 7.21
N GLU A 146 8.89 -23.04 7.31
CA GLU A 146 7.87 -23.58 8.24
C GLU A 146 8.19 -23.21 9.69
N ASN A 147 9.47 -23.20 10.05
CA ASN A 147 9.96 -22.83 11.38
C ASN A 147 10.19 -21.32 11.54
N ARG A 148 9.91 -20.52 10.50
CA ARG A 148 10.12 -19.07 10.47
C ARG A 148 8.85 -18.27 10.30
N ILE A 149 7.77 -18.86 9.79
CA ILE A 149 6.50 -18.16 9.58
C ILE A 149 5.44 -18.78 10.48
N LYS A 150 4.88 -17.96 11.36
CA LYS A 150 3.75 -18.33 12.20
C LYS A 150 2.63 -17.31 12.07
N PHE A 151 1.42 -17.78 11.81
CA PHE A 151 0.20 -16.96 11.89
C PHE A 151 -0.48 -17.18 13.24
N THR A 152 -1.10 -16.14 13.79
CA THR A 152 -1.89 -16.25 15.02
C THR A 152 -3.12 -15.35 14.98
N GLU A 153 -4.23 -15.86 15.52
CA GLU A 153 -5.42 -15.04 15.83
C GLU A 153 -5.39 -14.55 17.30
N ASP A 154 -4.57 -15.19 18.14
CA ASP A 154 -4.44 -14.92 19.57
C ASP A 154 -3.72 -13.60 19.87
N ARG A 155 -3.65 -13.25 21.15
CA ARG A 155 -2.85 -12.13 21.63
C ARG A 155 -1.36 -12.42 21.33
N LEU A 156 -0.66 -11.44 20.79
CA LEU A 156 0.77 -11.56 20.52
C LEU A 156 1.55 -11.80 21.83
N SER A 157 2.23 -12.94 21.90
CA SER A 157 3.19 -13.35 22.92
C SER A 157 4.48 -13.83 22.27
N ASP A 158 5.56 -13.96 23.05
CA ASP A 158 6.78 -14.67 22.64
C ASP A 158 7.47 -14.12 21.38
N PHE A 159 7.60 -12.80 21.30
CA PHE A 159 8.34 -12.09 20.25
C PHE A 159 9.39 -11.15 20.86
N ASP A 160 10.43 -10.82 20.10
CA ASP A 160 11.53 -9.96 20.52
C ASP A 160 11.32 -8.51 20.09
N ALA A 161 10.77 -8.31 18.89
CA ALA A 161 10.50 -7.00 18.30
C ALA A 161 9.13 -6.97 17.59
N VAL A 162 8.58 -5.79 17.30
CA VAL A 162 7.25 -5.66 16.68
C VAL A 162 7.17 -4.58 15.62
N ILE A 163 6.47 -4.89 14.53
CA ILE A 163 6.06 -3.94 13.51
C ILE A 163 4.53 -3.90 13.52
N ALA A 164 3.94 -2.78 13.89
CA ALA A 164 2.50 -2.67 14.02
C ALA A 164 1.95 -1.50 13.19
N THR A 165 1.05 -1.81 12.27
CA THR A 165 0.40 -0.84 11.39
C THR A 165 -1.07 -0.72 11.73
N GLY A 166 -1.56 0.50 11.91
CA GLY A 166 -2.97 0.75 12.21
C GLY A 166 -3.36 2.21 12.08
N SER A 167 -4.61 2.52 12.44
CA SER A 167 -5.10 3.90 12.47
C SER A 167 -4.32 4.74 13.50
N ASN A 168 -4.41 6.08 13.40
CA ASN A 168 -3.84 6.98 14.41
C ASN A 168 -4.32 6.66 15.83
N ASN A 169 -5.58 6.24 15.99
CA ASN A 169 -6.12 5.83 17.28
C ASN A 169 -5.47 4.52 17.74
N THR A 170 -5.39 3.52 16.86
CA THR A 170 -4.79 2.21 17.13
C THR A 170 -3.30 2.33 17.49
N ALA A 171 -2.56 3.20 16.79
CA ALA A 171 -1.14 3.43 17.02
C ALA A 171 -0.85 3.88 18.47
N ARG A 172 -1.69 4.74 19.06
CA ARG A 172 -1.54 5.13 20.48
C ARG A 172 -1.67 3.93 21.43
N TYR A 173 -2.57 3.01 21.13
CA TYR A 173 -2.68 1.77 21.90
C TYR A 173 -1.47 0.86 21.70
N PHE A 174 -0.93 0.77 20.48
CA PHE A 174 0.28 0.00 20.19
C PHE A 174 1.52 0.56 20.90
N GLU A 175 1.71 1.88 20.90
CA GLU A 175 2.80 2.55 21.63
C GLU A 175 2.79 2.19 23.12
N TYR A 176 1.61 2.16 23.75
CA TYR A 176 1.47 1.74 25.14
C TYR A 176 1.69 0.23 25.31
N TYR A 177 1.05 -0.58 24.47
CA TYR A 177 1.03 -2.04 24.58
C TYR A 177 2.41 -2.67 24.34
N PHE A 178 3.21 -2.10 23.44
CA PHE A 178 4.54 -2.59 23.07
C PHE A 178 5.68 -1.83 23.75
N LYS A 179 5.36 -0.98 24.73
CA LYS A 179 6.36 -0.19 25.46
C LYS A 179 7.47 -1.07 26.02
N GLY A 180 8.72 -0.71 25.74
CA GLY A 180 9.91 -1.40 26.22
C GLY A 180 10.41 -2.53 25.31
N LYS A 181 9.76 -2.78 24.17
CA LYS A 181 10.31 -3.63 23.10
C LYS A 181 10.73 -2.77 21.89
N PRO A 182 11.76 -3.18 21.13
CA PRO A 182 12.06 -2.58 19.83
C PRO A 182 10.82 -2.63 18.94
N SER A 183 10.40 -1.49 18.39
CA SER A 183 9.16 -1.41 17.64
C SER A 183 9.16 -0.38 16.53
N ILE A 184 8.54 -0.73 15.39
CA ILE A 184 8.05 0.21 14.39
C ILE A 184 6.53 0.31 14.54
N ILE A 185 6.02 1.49 14.90
CA ILE A 185 4.57 1.74 15.03
C ILE A 185 4.13 2.72 13.96
N ARG A 186 3.45 2.21 12.94
CA ARG A 186 3.02 3.02 11.78
C ARG A 186 1.66 3.66 12.01
N LYS A 187 1.61 4.95 11.70
CA LYS A 187 0.41 5.82 11.78
C LYS A 187 -0.14 6.07 10.38
N ASN A 188 -1.34 6.64 10.31
CA ASN A 188 -1.89 7.05 9.03
C ASN A 188 -1.11 8.25 8.49
N ARG A 189 -0.65 8.11 7.25
CA ARG A 189 -0.15 9.20 6.41
C ARG A 189 -0.99 9.28 5.14
N ASN A 190 -0.91 10.43 4.46
CA ASN A 190 -1.71 10.71 3.27
C ASN A 190 -0.79 11.16 2.13
N SER A 191 -1.14 10.85 0.89
CA SER A 191 -0.46 11.45 -0.26
C SER A 191 -1.18 12.70 -0.75
N VAL A 192 -0.39 13.62 -1.29
CA VAL A 192 -0.88 14.86 -1.91
C VAL A 192 -0.32 14.99 -3.32
N ALA A 193 -1.02 15.70 -4.19
CA ALA A 193 -0.52 16.06 -5.51
C ALA A 193 -0.45 17.58 -5.68
N ILE A 194 0.58 18.06 -6.35
CA ILE A 194 0.77 19.47 -6.71
C ILE A 194 0.46 19.60 -8.20
N LEU A 195 -0.54 20.39 -8.54
CA LEU A 195 -0.87 20.77 -9.90
C LEU A 195 -0.42 22.21 -10.13
N THR A 196 -0.01 22.51 -11.34
CA THR A 196 0.51 23.82 -11.79
C THR A 196 -0.42 24.51 -12.78
N GLY A 197 -1.43 23.80 -13.31
CA GLY A 197 -2.29 24.29 -14.40
C GLY A 197 -1.69 24.05 -15.78
N LYS A 198 -0.50 23.43 -15.86
CA LYS A 198 0.22 23.15 -17.10
C LYS A 198 0.30 21.66 -17.39
N GLU A 199 -0.33 20.82 -16.58
CA GLU A 199 -0.35 19.36 -16.75
C GLU A 199 -0.93 18.98 -18.12
N SER A 200 -0.36 17.96 -18.75
CA SER A 200 -0.93 17.36 -19.95
C SER A 200 -2.17 16.54 -19.56
N LYS A 201 -2.97 16.19 -20.57
CA LYS A 201 -4.10 15.29 -20.37
C LYS A 201 -3.65 13.94 -19.77
N GLU A 202 -2.55 13.41 -20.27
CA GLU A 202 -1.99 12.11 -19.85
C GLU A 202 -1.52 12.13 -18.39
N GLU A 203 -0.92 13.25 -17.94
CA GLU A 203 -0.53 13.41 -16.53
C GLU A 203 -1.76 13.46 -15.61
N LEU A 204 -2.82 14.17 -16.01
CA LEU A 204 -4.07 14.21 -15.25
C LEU A 204 -4.81 12.86 -15.25
N GLU A 205 -4.76 12.11 -16.36
CA GLU A 205 -5.30 10.75 -16.43
C GLU A 205 -4.50 9.80 -15.51
N ALA A 206 -3.17 9.91 -15.52
CA ALA A 206 -2.29 9.15 -14.64
C ALA A 206 -2.53 9.46 -13.16
N LEU A 207 -2.78 10.72 -12.80
CA LEU A 207 -3.16 11.11 -11.44
C LEU A 207 -4.45 10.42 -10.96
N GLY A 208 -5.36 10.07 -11.88
CA GLY A 208 -6.53 9.26 -11.55
C GLY A 208 -6.17 7.92 -10.89
N GLU A 209 -5.11 7.26 -11.37
CA GLU A 209 -4.60 6.02 -10.75
C GLU A 209 -4.16 6.25 -9.29
N ASP A 210 -3.46 7.37 -9.03
CA ASP A 210 -3.01 7.71 -7.68
C ASP A 210 -4.17 8.03 -6.74
N ILE A 211 -5.24 8.65 -7.23
CA ILE A 211 -6.41 8.99 -6.41
C ILE A 211 -7.26 7.75 -6.15
N PHE A 212 -7.56 6.96 -7.20
CA PHE A 212 -8.70 6.05 -7.19
C PHE A 212 -8.36 4.58 -7.06
N ARG A 213 -7.12 4.15 -7.35
CA ARG A 213 -6.72 2.76 -7.12
C ARG A 213 -7.05 2.38 -5.68
N TYR A 214 -7.61 1.19 -5.48
CA TYR A 214 -8.13 0.74 -4.17
C TYR A 214 -9.22 1.66 -3.57
N PHE A 215 -9.99 2.37 -4.39
CA PHE A 215 -11.05 3.31 -3.95
C PHE A 215 -10.52 4.48 -3.09
N GLY A 216 -9.22 4.78 -3.14
CA GLY A 216 -8.60 5.81 -2.29
C GLY A 216 -8.30 5.36 -0.85
N LEU A 217 -8.32 4.05 -0.56
CA LEU A 217 -8.20 3.52 0.81
C LEU A 217 -6.75 3.37 1.31
N GLY A 218 -5.75 3.47 0.44
CA GLY A 218 -4.34 3.30 0.77
C GLY A 218 -3.68 4.61 1.23
N CYS A 219 -2.66 4.52 2.10
CA CYS A 219 -1.88 5.70 2.51
C CYS A 219 -1.14 6.38 1.36
N ARG A 220 -0.86 5.62 0.29
CA ARG A 220 -0.22 6.11 -0.94
C ARG A 220 -1.22 6.78 -1.88
N ASN A 221 -2.54 6.65 -1.66
CA ASN A 221 -3.53 7.32 -2.48
C ASN A 221 -3.53 8.83 -2.26
N VAL A 222 -3.66 9.58 -3.36
CA VAL A 222 -3.77 11.04 -3.30
C VAL A 222 -5.15 11.41 -2.78
N SER A 223 -5.16 12.09 -1.63
CA SER A 223 -6.38 12.56 -0.96
C SER A 223 -6.48 14.09 -0.88
N LYS A 224 -5.43 14.80 -1.34
CA LYS A 224 -5.45 16.25 -1.45
C LYS A 224 -4.66 16.78 -2.65
N LEU A 225 -5.19 17.81 -3.28
CA LEU A 225 -4.55 18.59 -4.33
C LEU A 225 -4.06 19.95 -3.78
N TYR A 226 -2.87 20.36 -4.15
CA TYR A 226 -2.44 21.75 -4.10
C TYR A 226 -2.52 22.32 -5.51
N VAL A 227 -3.25 23.41 -5.69
CA VAL A 227 -3.49 24.04 -7.00
C VAL A 227 -3.19 25.54 -6.95
N PRO A 228 -2.82 26.21 -8.05
CA PRO A 228 -2.70 27.66 -8.07
C PRO A 228 -4.04 28.34 -7.75
N LYS A 229 -4.00 29.60 -7.33
CA LYS A 229 -5.21 30.43 -7.26
C LYS A 229 -5.97 30.40 -8.58
N GLU A 230 -7.30 30.32 -8.46
CA GLU A 230 -8.21 30.35 -9.62
C GLU A 230 -7.99 29.19 -10.62
N TYR A 231 -7.47 28.06 -10.14
CA TYR A 231 -7.30 26.85 -10.96
C TYR A 231 -8.63 26.37 -11.54
N ASP A 232 -8.63 26.09 -12.85
CA ASP A 232 -9.76 25.52 -13.56
C ASP A 232 -9.73 23.98 -13.52
N PHE A 233 -10.70 23.40 -12.80
CA PHE A 233 -10.82 21.95 -12.65
C PHE A 233 -11.47 21.23 -13.83
N ASP A 234 -11.91 21.93 -14.89
CA ASP A 234 -12.57 21.30 -16.03
C ASP A 234 -11.71 20.21 -16.68
N ASN A 235 -10.43 20.50 -16.90
CA ASN A 235 -9.51 19.54 -17.51
C ASN A 235 -9.22 18.36 -16.58
N PHE A 236 -9.07 18.63 -15.27
CA PHE A 236 -8.93 17.60 -14.25
C PHE A 236 -10.15 16.66 -14.26
N PHE A 237 -11.37 17.19 -14.17
CA PHE A 237 -12.60 16.39 -14.15
C PHE A 237 -12.78 15.54 -15.41
N LYS A 238 -12.44 16.07 -16.59
CA LYS A 238 -12.49 15.33 -17.86
C LYS A 238 -11.50 14.16 -17.85
N ALA A 239 -10.27 14.40 -17.38
CA ALA A 239 -9.21 13.40 -17.35
C ALA A 239 -9.52 12.24 -16.38
N ILE A 240 -10.10 12.54 -15.21
CA ILE A 240 -10.44 11.48 -14.24
C ILE A 240 -11.77 10.77 -14.52
N TYR A 241 -12.59 11.27 -15.44
CA TYR A 241 -13.93 10.72 -15.71
C TYR A 241 -13.98 9.21 -16.00
N PRO A 242 -12.98 8.56 -16.63
CA PRO A 242 -12.97 7.10 -16.79
C PRO A 242 -13.15 6.31 -15.49
N TRP A 243 -12.84 6.90 -14.33
CA TRP A 243 -13.04 6.31 -13.00
C TRP A 243 -14.48 6.39 -12.47
N ASN A 244 -15.45 6.93 -13.24
CA ASN A 244 -16.85 6.99 -12.80
C ASN A 244 -17.46 5.60 -12.49
N THR A 245 -16.88 4.53 -13.05
CA THR A 245 -17.29 3.15 -12.82
C THR A 245 -17.16 2.70 -11.37
N LEU A 246 -16.42 3.45 -10.53
CA LEU A 246 -16.37 3.23 -9.08
C LEU A 246 -17.76 3.28 -8.43
N LEU A 247 -18.71 4.04 -8.99
CA LEU A 247 -20.10 4.08 -8.52
C LEU A 247 -20.82 2.74 -8.64
N ASN A 248 -20.33 1.80 -9.45
CA ASN A 248 -20.87 0.44 -9.50
C ASN A 248 -20.64 -0.32 -8.17
N SER A 249 -19.67 0.13 -7.36
CA SER A 249 -19.51 -0.34 -5.98
C SER A 249 -20.52 0.36 -5.08
N ALA A 250 -21.46 -0.40 -4.52
CA ALA A 250 -22.43 0.12 -3.56
C ALA A 250 -21.76 0.84 -2.37
N LYS A 251 -20.59 0.37 -1.91
CA LYS A 251 -19.86 1.04 -0.84
C LYS A 251 -19.35 2.42 -1.25
N TYR A 252 -18.80 2.54 -2.46
CA TYR A 252 -18.31 3.82 -2.97
C TYR A 252 -19.48 4.79 -3.23
N ALA A 253 -20.54 4.33 -3.89
CA ALA A 253 -21.76 5.12 -4.13
C ALA A 253 -22.37 5.65 -2.83
N ASN A 254 -22.50 4.79 -1.81
CA ASN A 254 -23.01 5.21 -0.49
C ASN A 254 -22.13 6.28 0.18
N ASN A 255 -20.81 6.20 0.03
CA ASN A 255 -19.90 7.23 0.55
C ASN A 255 -20.04 8.55 -0.21
N TYR A 256 -20.18 8.49 -1.53
CA TYR A 256 -20.43 9.66 -2.36
C TYR A 256 -21.72 10.37 -1.95
N ASP A 257 -22.84 9.63 -1.89
CA ASP A 257 -24.16 10.19 -1.53
C ASP A 257 -24.17 10.75 -0.11
N TYR A 258 -23.57 10.03 0.85
CA TYR A 258 -23.46 10.48 2.24
C TYR A 258 -22.67 11.79 2.34
N ASN A 259 -21.47 11.84 1.77
CA ASN A 259 -20.62 13.03 1.84
C ASN A 259 -21.26 14.22 1.11
N LYS A 260 -21.90 13.97 -0.04
CA LYS A 260 -22.66 14.99 -0.78
C LYS A 260 -23.77 15.58 0.08
N ALA A 261 -24.56 14.74 0.75
CA ALA A 261 -25.63 15.20 1.63
C ALA A 261 -25.08 16.03 2.81
N VAL A 262 -24.02 15.57 3.47
CA VAL A 262 -23.37 16.28 4.58
C VAL A 262 -22.89 17.67 4.16
N TYR A 263 -22.26 17.79 3.00
CA TYR A 263 -21.73 19.06 2.52
C TYR A 263 -22.83 20.02 2.05
N LEU A 264 -23.88 19.52 1.39
CA LEU A 264 -25.05 20.33 1.02
C LEU A 264 -25.76 20.90 2.25
N MET A 265 -25.95 20.09 3.30
CA MET A 265 -26.56 20.56 4.56
C MET A 265 -25.71 21.60 5.29
N SER A 266 -24.40 21.61 5.04
CA SER A 266 -23.46 22.57 5.62
C SER A 266 -23.22 23.79 4.74
N GLU A 267 -24.05 23.99 3.69
CA GLU A 267 -23.99 25.10 2.73
C GLU A 267 -22.62 25.26 2.03
N PHE A 268 -21.85 24.17 1.90
CA PHE A 268 -20.62 24.19 1.12
C PHE A 268 -20.93 24.26 -0.37
N LYS A 269 -20.22 25.15 -1.08
CA LYS A 269 -20.22 25.17 -2.54
C LYS A 269 -19.55 23.88 -3.04
N LEU A 270 -20.32 23.04 -3.72
CA LEU A 270 -19.84 21.78 -4.27
C LEU A 270 -19.24 21.99 -5.67
N LEU A 271 -18.02 21.50 -5.84
CA LEU A 271 -17.40 21.22 -7.13
C LEU A 271 -17.40 19.70 -7.29
N GLU A 272 -18.15 19.16 -8.24
CA GLU A 272 -18.33 17.71 -8.39
C GLU A 272 -18.63 17.31 -9.84
N ASN A 273 -18.42 16.03 -10.17
CA ASN A 273 -18.58 15.49 -11.52
C ASN A 273 -19.42 14.19 -11.55
N GLY A 274 -20.27 13.97 -10.55
CA GLY A 274 -21.16 12.82 -10.45
C GLY A 274 -20.59 11.63 -9.69
N PHE A 275 -19.27 11.53 -9.45
CA PHE A 275 -18.67 10.44 -8.66
C PHE A 275 -17.53 10.88 -7.72
N LEU A 276 -17.05 12.12 -7.86
CA LEU A 276 -16.06 12.74 -6.99
C LEU A 276 -16.54 14.13 -6.57
N ILE A 277 -16.33 14.47 -5.30
CA ILE A 277 -16.53 15.80 -4.75
C ILE A 277 -15.17 16.45 -4.46
N LEU A 278 -14.94 17.64 -4.99
CA LEU A 278 -13.84 18.51 -4.58
C LEU A 278 -14.30 19.42 -3.44
N LYS A 279 -13.53 19.46 -2.36
CA LYS A 279 -13.79 20.32 -1.20
C LYS A 279 -12.54 21.09 -0.81
N LYS A 280 -12.65 22.40 -0.64
CA LYS A 280 -11.57 23.22 -0.09
C LYS A 280 -11.37 22.85 1.38
N ASP A 281 -10.19 22.35 1.75
CA ASP A 281 -9.86 21.92 3.12
C ASP A 281 -8.34 21.90 3.36
N GLU A 282 -7.91 22.29 4.56
CA GLU A 282 -6.50 22.28 4.95
C GLU A 282 -6.02 20.88 5.39
N SER A 283 -6.94 20.00 5.78
CA SER A 283 -6.66 18.62 6.18
C SER A 283 -6.03 17.82 5.05
N PHE A 284 -5.17 16.84 5.38
CA PHE A 284 -4.50 16.01 4.37
C PHE A 284 -5.36 14.86 3.86
N GLY A 285 -6.10 14.18 4.75
CA GLY A 285 -6.89 13.01 4.40
C GLY A 285 -8.34 13.39 4.10
N SER A 286 -8.83 12.97 2.93
CA SER A 286 -10.21 13.17 2.50
C SER A 286 -11.06 11.91 2.70
N PRO A 287 -12.37 12.06 2.94
CA PRO A 287 -13.31 10.93 2.89
C PRO A 287 -13.37 10.29 1.51
N ILE A 288 -13.79 9.02 1.45
CA ILE A 288 -14.02 8.30 0.18
C ILE A 288 -14.99 9.10 -0.70
N ALA A 289 -14.72 9.11 -2.00
CA ALA A 289 -15.44 9.91 -3.01
C ALA A 289 -15.35 11.44 -2.82
N THR A 290 -14.48 11.91 -1.92
CA THR A 290 -14.09 13.31 -1.78
C THR A 290 -12.58 13.44 -2.01
N LEU A 291 -12.16 14.53 -2.64
CA LEU A 291 -10.77 14.91 -2.76
C LEU A 291 -10.64 16.35 -2.27
N PHE A 292 -9.75 16.55 -1.31
CA PHE A 292 -9.52 17.89 -0.78
C PHE A 292 -8.66 18.69 -1.75
N TYR A 293 -8.83 20.01 -1.72
CA TYR A 293 -7.90 20.89 -2.40
C TYR A 293 -7.59 22.13 -1.58
N GLU A 294 -6.41 22.68 -1.81
CA GLU A 294 -5.97 23.94 -1.24
C GLU A 294 -5.26 24.76 -2.33
N GLU A 295 -5.51 26.06 -2.34
CA GLU A 295 -4.87 26.97 -3.29
C GLU A 295 -3.52 27.44 -2.76
N TYR A 296 -2.52 27.54 -3.64
CA TYR A 296 -1.21 28.13 -3.34
C TYR A 296 -0.90 29.28 -4.30
N GLU A 297 -0.06 30.21 -3.84
CA GLU A 297 0.39 31.37 -4.62
C GLU A 297 1.86 31.28 -5.00
N ASP A 298 2.65 30.75 -4.07
CA ASP A 298 4.10 30.72 -4.14
C ASP A 298 4.59 29.29 -3.89
N GLU A 299 5.33 28.76 -4.85
CA GLU A 299 5.84 27.38 -4.79
C GLU A 299 6.78 27.19 -3.61
N LYS A 300 7.58 28.21 -3.24
CA LYS A 300 8.50 28.11 -2.12
C LYS A 300 7.75 27.95 -0.79
N ASN A 301 6.71 28.75 -0.56
CA ASN A 301 5.84 28.61 0.62
C ASN A 301 5.15 27.24 0.67
N LEU A 302 4.73 26.70 -0.49
CA LEU A 302 4.19 25.35 -0.56
C LEU A 302 5.22 24.30 -0.15
N GLN A 303 6.46 24.39 -0.67
CA GLN A 303 7.53 23.47 -0.30
C GLN A 303 7.87 23.55 1.20
N GLU A 304 7.91 24.75 1.77
CA GLU A 304 8.10 24.94 3.22
C GLU A 304 6.96 24.28 4.02
N LYS A 305 5.71 24.44 3.59
CA LYS A 305 4.54 23.80 4.23
C LYS A 305 4.60 22.27 4.15
N LEU A 306 4.95 21.72 2.98
CA LEU A 306 5.10 20.27 2.80
C LEU A 306 6.21 19.72 3.69
N GLN A 307 7.35 20.40 3.76
CA GLN A 307 8.47 20.01 4.60
C GLN A 307 8.12 20.04 6.10
N GLN A 308 7.40 21.07 6.56
CA GLN A 308 6.91 21.15 7.94
C GLN A 308 5.93 20.03 8.30
N ASN A 309 5.23 19.48 7.30
CA ASN A 309 4.23 18.44 7.48
C ASN A 309 4.68 17.05 7.00
N LYS A 310 5.99 16.85 6.76
CA LYS A 310 6.54 15.61 6.21
C LYS A 310 6.08 14.35 6.95
N GLU A 311 5.96 14.41 8.28
CA GLU A 311 5.50 13.29 9.12
C GLU A 311 4.05 12.85 8.87
N ASN A 312 3.23 13.70 8.23
CA ASN A 312 1.85 13.39 7.87
C ASN A 312 1.72 12.92 6.40
N LEU A 313 2.81 13.00 5.63
CA LEU A 313 2.82 12.78 4.19
C LEU A 313 3.48 11.44 3.84
N GLN A 314 2.82 10.68 2.97
CA GLN A 314 3.35 9.42 2.45
C GLN A 314 4.04 9.61 1.09
N CYS A 315 3.42 10.36 0.19
CA CYS A 315 3.99 10.76 -1.10
C CYS A 315 3.61 12.21 -1.40
N VAL A 316 4.49 12.92 -2.12
CA VAL A 316 4.16 14.17 -2.79
C VAL A 316 4.28 13.92 -4.29
N VAL A 317 3.18 14.10 -5.02
CA VAL A 317 3.08 13.82 -6.47
C VAL A 317 3.14 15.12 -7.26
N GLY A 318 3.90 15.15 -8.36
CA GLY A 318 4.01 16.33 -9.24
C GLY A 318 5.25 16.30 -10.13
N ARG A 319 5.31 17.19 -11.13
CA ARG A 319 6.41 17.24 -12.13
C ARG A 319 7.81 17.42 -11.56
N GLU A 320 7.92 18.10 -10.42
CA GLU A 320 9.19 18.35 -9.72
C GLU A 320 9.14 17.80 -8.29
N ALA A 321 8.24 16.85 -8.04
CA ALA A 321 8.04 16.27 -6.72
C ALA A 321 8.83 14.95 -6.57
N GLU A 322 8.62 14.28 -5.43
CA GLU A 322 9.24 12.99 -5.11
C GLU A 322 8.74 11.86 -6.03
N VAL A 323 7.46 11.92 -6.42
CA VAL A 323 6.78 10.87 -7.17
C VAL A 323 6.09 11.45 -8.40
N ASP A 324 6.29 10.83 -9.56
CA ASP A 324 5.59 11.19 -10.79
C ASP A 324 4.10 10.77 -10.73
N PHE A 325 3.27 11.42 -11.55
CA PHE A 325 1.85 11.05 -11.69
C PHE A 325 1.68 9.58 -12.11
N GLY A 326 0.74 8.89 -11.47
CA GLY A 326 0.40 7.49 -11.67
C GLY A 326 1.35 6.46 -11.03
N GLN A 327 2.35 6.90 -10.27
CA GLN A 327 3.39 6.01 -9.71
C GLN A 327 3.22 5.70 -8.23
N THR A 328 2.27 6.31 -7.51
CA THR A 328 2.16 6.14 -6.05
C THR A 328 1.88 4.69 -5.63
N GLN A 329 1.23 3.91 -6.49
CA GLN A 329 0.83 2.53 -6.22
C GLN A 329 1.85 1.48 -6.71
N GLN A 330 3.03 1.93 -7.14
CA GLN A 330 4.11 1.08 -7.66
C GLN A 330 5.43 1.35 -6.89
N PRO A 331 5.42 1.30 -5.54
CA PRO A 331 6.61 1.61 -4.76
C PRO A 331 7.71 0.58 -5.01
N LYS A 332 8.96 1.05 -4.98
CA LYS A 332 10.14 0.18 -4.99
C LYS A 332 10.33 -0.44 -3.60
N LEU A 333 11.18 -1.46 -3.51
CA LEU A 333 11.45 -2.15 -2.23
C LEU A 333 12.06 -1.23 -1.16
N TRP A 334 12.81 -0.22 -1.57
CA TRP A 334 13.44 0.76 -0.68
C TRP A 334 12.57 2.01 -0.43
N ASP A 335 11.35 2.06 -1.00
CA ASP A 335 10.39 3.13 -0.72
C ASP A 335 9.57 2.73 0.51
N TYR A 336 10.19 2.80 1.69
CA TYR A 336 9.56 2.37 2.94
C TYR A 336 8.28 3.16 3.24
N ALA A 337 7.25 2.46 3.72
CA ALA A 337 6.11 3.12 4.36
C ALA A 337 6.63 4.05 5.46
N ASP A 338 5.98 5.20 5.65
CA ASP A 338 6.36 6.25 6.61
C ASP A 338 7.84 6.71 6.64
N GLY A 339 8.65 6.33 5.66
CA GLY A 339 10.06 6.68 5.58
C GLY A 339 10.94 6.00 6.64
N VAL A 340 10.39 5.07 7.44
CA VAL A 340 11.16 4.30 8.42
C VAL A 340 11.79 3.10 7.72
N ASP A 341 13.12 3.04 7.71
CA ASP A 341 13.88 1.94 7.11
C ASP A 341 13.70 0.65 7.92
N THR A 342 12.80 -0.21 7.45
CA THR A 342 12.49 -1.49 8.09
C THR A 342 13.69 -2.43 8.11
N LEU A 343 14.52 -2.46 7.07
CA LEU A 343 15.68 -3.36 7.06
C LEU A 343 16.77 -2.88 8.00
N LYS A 344 16.94 -1.56 8.15
CA LYS A 344 17.87 -1.01 9.13
C LYS A 344 17.44 -1.36 10.56
N PHE A 345 16.16 -1.21 10.86
CA PHE A 345 15.60 -1.63 12.14
C PHE A 345 15.85 -3.11 12.43
N LEU A 346 15.69 -3.98 11.42
CA LEU A 346 15.89 -5.43 11.57
C LEU A 346 17.38 -5.79 11.70
N GLU A 347 18.27 -5.12 10.98
CA GLU A 347 19.72 -5.31 11.09
C GLU A 347 20.25 -5.03 12.51
N GLU A 348 19.62 -4.08 13.22
CA GLU A 348 19.99 -3.67 14.57
C GLU A 348 19.41 -4.57 15.69
N LEU A 349 18.57 -5.56 15.36
CA LEU A 349 17.98 -6.51 16.33
C LEU A 349 18.93 -7.67 16.68
#